data_AF-A0A7C4IXR6-F1
#
_entry.id   AF-A0A7C4IXR6-F1
#
_cell.length_a   1.000
_cell.length_b   1.000
_cell.length_c   1.000
_cell.angle_alpha   90.00
_cell.angle_beta   90.00
_cell.angle_gamma   90.00
#
_symmetry.space_group_name_H-M   'P 1'
#
loop_
_entity.id
_entity.type
_entity.pdbx_description
1 polymer ?
#
loop_
_entity_poly.entity_id
_entity_poly.type
_entity_poly.pdbx_seq_one_letter_code
_entity_poly.pdbx_strand_id
1 'polypeptide(L)'
;ISGDGHLTSIGGNHLIHAARRDIDMTVICANNMIYGMTGGQVASTTPLGASTATSVEGNIYRPFDLCKLVQAAGASYVARYSVTQVVSLKEAVKKAMSTRGFTFVEVLSPCPTQFGRRNRYDAPADMLRTLMESCVAVEEVERLSAEAVKDKIITGEFTHG
;
A
#
# COMPACT_ATOMS: atom_id res chain seq x y z
N ILE A 1 8.91 -5.92 -9.08
CA ILE A 1 7.52 -6.04 -8.57
C ILE A 1 7.52 -7.01 -7.40
N SER A 2 6.82 -6.73 -6.31
CA SER A 2 6.74 -7.64 -5.17
C SER A 2 5.49 -7.37 -4.31
N GLY A 3 5.22 -8.22 -3.32
CA GLY A 3 4.14 -8.03 -2.34
C GLY A 3 4.60 -7.22 -1.14
N ASP A 4 3.63 -6.62 -0.45
CA ASP A 4 3.80 -5.89 0.81
C ASP A 4 4.63 -6.64 1.88
N GLY A 5 4.27 -7.88 2.18
CA GLY A 5 4.95 -8.64 3.21
C GLY A 5 6.34 -9.14 2.80
N HIS A 6 6.63 -9.28 1.50
CA HIS A 6 8.01 -9.52 1.04
C HIS A 6 8.85 -8.26 1.18
N LEU A 7 8.32 -7.11 0.78
CA LEU A 7 9.06 -5.84 0.77
C LEU A 7 9.30 -5.27 2.16
N THR A 8 8.38 -5.47 3.10
CA THR A 8 8.37 -4.73 4.38
C THR A 8 8.44 -5.59 5.63
N SER A 9 8.38 -6.92 5.47
CA SER A 9 8.76 -7.84 6.53
C SER A 9 10.18 -8.35 6.25
N ILE A 10 10.35 -9.46 5.50
CA ILE A 10 11.67 -10.05 5.26
C ILE A 10 12.61 -9.12 4.47
N GLY A 11 12.08 -8.36 3.51
CA GLY A 11 12.83 -7.45 2.66
C GLY A 11 13.00 -6.03 3.21
N GLY A 12 12.48 -5.74 4.42
CA GLY A 12 12.38 -4.36 4.93
C GLY A 12 13.71 -3.60 4.93
N ASN A 13 14.77 -4.21 5.44
CA ASN A 13 16.11 -3.60 5.46
C ASN A 13 16.67 -3.36 4.05
N HIS A 14 16.40 -4.27 3.11
CA HIS A 14 16.84 -4.11 1.72
C HIS A 14 16.09 -2.97 1.04
N LEU A 15 14.78 -2.87 1.25
CA LEU A 15 13.94 -1.81 0.70
C LEU A 15 14.44 -0.42 1.14
N ILE A 16 14.57 -0.19 2.45
CA ILE A 16 14.99 1.12 2.98
C ILE A 16 16.42 1.47 2.58
N HIS A 17 17.31 0.49 2.44
CA HIS A 17 18.69 0.75 2.00
C HIS A 17 18.83 0.94 0.50
N ALA A 18 17.95 0.36 -0.32
CA ALA A 18 17.87 0.67 -1.74
C ALA A 18 17.40 2.11 -1.95
N ALA A 19 16.36 2.55 -1.22
CA ALA A 19 15.91 3.94 -1.19
C ALA A 19 17.01 4.90 -0.70
N ARG A 20 17.66 4.61 0.44
CA ARG A 20 18.74 5.45 1.00
C ARG A 20 19.93 5.63 0.07
N ARG A 21 20.21 4.64 -0.77
CA ARG A 21 21.31 4.67 -1.74
C ARG A 21 20.89 5.25 -3.09
N ASP A 22 19.61 5.62 -3.23
CA ASP A 22 19.00 6.10 -4.46
C ASP A 22 19.35 5.20 -5.67
N ILE A 23 19.27 3.88 -5.47
CA ILE A 23 19.56 2.91 -6.54
C ILE A 23 18.53 3.12 -7.65
N ASP A 24 19.00 3.35 -8.88
CA ASP A 24 18.18 3.55 -10.07
C ASP A 24 17.33 2.29 -10.36
N MET A 25 16.15 2.24 -9.76
CA MET A 25 15.30 1.05 -9.66
C MET A 25 13.87 1.46 -9.34
N THR A 26 12.93 0.92 -10.13
CA THR A 26 11.49 1.04 -9.85
C THR A 26 10.96 -0.18 -9.10
N VAL A 27 10.38 0.05 -7.93
CA VAL A 27 9.67 -0.95 -7.14
C VAL A 27 8.17 -0.71 -7.19
N ILE A 28 7.44 -1.67 -7.76
CA ILE A 28 5.98 -1.71 -7.70
C ILE A 28 5.58 -2.73 -6.64
N CYS A 29 4.87 -2.25 -5.61
CA CYS A 29 4.38 -3.05 -4.49
C CYS A 29 2.89 -3.36 -4.67
N ALA A 30 2.54 -4.62 -4.90
CA ALA A 30 1.16 -5.08 -4.84
C ALA A 30 0.78 -5.31 -3.37
N ASN A 31 0.20 -4.29 -2.74
CA ASN A 31 -0.22 -4.35 -1.35
C ASN A 31 -1.64 -4.90 -1.25
N ASN A 32 -1.76 -6.13 -0.76
CA ASN A 32 -3.02 -6.82 -0.52
C ASN A 32 -3.32 -7.02 0.97
N MET A 33 -2.51 -6.40 1.85
CA MET A 33 -2.65 -6.37 3.30
C MET A 33 -2.59 -7.73 3.99
N ILE A 34 -2.09 -8.77 3.31
CA ILE A 34 -2.05 -10.14 3.86
C ILE A 34 -1.04 -11.01 3.12
N TYR A 35 -0.46 -12.01 3.79
CA TYR A 35 0.31 -13.03 3.08
C TYR A 35 -0.58 -13.99 2.29
N GLY A 36 -0.98 -13.57 1.08
CA GLY A 36 -1.94 -14.29 0.24
C GLY A 36 -1.49 -15.71 -0.15
N MET A 37 -0.22 -15.88 -0.52
CA MET A 37 0.29 -17.15 -1.07
C MET A 37 0.56 -18.23 -0.01
N THR A 38 0.84 -17.84 1.25
CA THR A 38 1.24 -18.78 2.30
C THR A 38 0.08 -19.19 3.20
N GLY A 39 -1.15 -18.78 2.89
CA GLY A 39 -2.35 -19.18 3.64
C GLY A 39 -3.05 -18.05 4.39
N GLY A 40 -2.63 -16.80 4.20
CA GLY A 40 -3.31 -15.62 4.75
C GLY A 40 -2.83 -15.24 6.15
N GLN A 41 -1.53 -15.31 6.42
CA GLN A 41 -0.93 -14.80 7.65
C GLN A 41 -0.89 -13.26 7.66
N VAL A 42 -0.72 -12.70 8.86
CA VAL A 42 -0.56 -11.24 9.06
C VAL A 42 0.65 -10.70 8.30
N ALA A 43 0.47 -9.59 7.60
CA ALA A 43 1.52 -8.82 6.94
C ALA A 43 1.78 -7.52 7.72
N SER A 44 2.93 -6.87 7.50
CA SER A 44 3.26 -5.61 8.18
C SER A 44 2.31 -4.44 7.83
N THR A 45 1.50 -4.60 6.80
CA THR A 45 0.49 -3.65 6.28
C THR A 45 -0.94 -4.02 6.68
N THR A 46 -1.15 -5.17 7.33
CA THR A 46 -2.49 -5.62 7.73
C THR A 46 -3.15 -4.59 8.67
N PRO A 47 -4.35 -4.07 8.36
CA PRO A 47 -5.03 -3.09 9.20
C PRO A 47 -5.22 -3.56 10.64
N LEU A 48 -5.22 -2.63 11.59
CA LEU A 48 -5.55 -2.91 12.98
C LEU A 48 -6.94 -3.55 13.07
N GLY A 49 -7.08 -4.60 13.87
CA GLY A 49 -8.33 -5.35 14.04
C GLY A 49 -8.66 -6.33 12.90
N ALA A 50 -7.96 -6.31 11.77
CA ALA A 50 -8.23 -7.24 10.67
C ALA A 50 -7.86 -8.69 11.05
N SER A 51 -8.75 -9.63 10.74
CA SER A 51 -8.56 -11.05 11.03
C SER A 51 -7.71 -11.72 9.97
N THR A 52 -6.73 -12.52 10.41
CA THR A 52 -5.84 -13.32 9.55
C THR A 52 -5.68 -14.72 10.10
N ALA A 53 -4.98 -15.61 9.39
CA ALA A 53 -4.70 -16.97 9.85
C ALA A 53 -3.90 -17.02 11.16
N THR A 54 -3.06 -16.02 11.41
CA THR A 54 -2.19 -15.94 12.60
C THR A 54 -2.62 -14.86 13.59
N SER A 55 -3.64 -14.07 13.25
CA SER A 55 -4.24 -13.05 14.11
C SER A 55 -5.77 -13.16 14.02
N VAL A 56 -6.31 -14.29 14.49
CA VAL A 56 -7.73 -14.64 14.34
C VAL A 56 -8.63 -13.61 15.05
N GLU A 57 -8.21 -13.15 16.22
CA GLU A 57 -8.91 -12.13 17.03
C GLU A 57 -8.67 -10.69 16.53
N GLY A 58 -7.90 -10.53 15.44
CA GLY A 58 -7.54 -9.24 14.87
C GLY A 58 -6.05 -8.90 15.04
N ASN A 59 -5.50 -8.13 14.10
CA ASN A 59 -4.16 -7.60 14.24
C ASN A 59 -4.10 -6.52 15.35
N ILE A 60 -3.14 -6.64 16.27
CA ILE A 60 -2.92 -5.69 17.38
C ILE A 60 -1.79 -4.69 17.10
N TYR A 61 -1.01 -4.92 16.05
CA TYR A 61 0.15 -4.09 15.71
C TYR A 61 -0.25 -2.99 14.74
N ARG A 62 0.34 -1.81 14.93
CA ARG A 62 0.18 -0.69 13.99
C ARG A 62 0.71 -1.09 12.60
N PRO A 63 -0.09 -0.95 11.51
CA PRO A 63 0.40 -1.22 10.17
C PRO A 63 1.41 -0.16 9.72
N PHE A 64 2.38 -0.58 8.90
CA PHE A 64 3.26 0.36 8.22
C PHE A 64 2.51 1.14 7.14
N ASP A 65 2.81 2.43 7.08
CA ASP A 65 2.54 3.27 5.91
C ASP A 65 3.77 3.17 4.99
N LEU A 66 3.64 2.40 3.90
CA LEU A 66 4.81 2.10 3.06
C LEU A 66 5.34 3.34 2.37
N CYS A 67 4.46 4.21 1.86
CA CYS A 67 4.86 5.47 1.24
C CYS A 67 5.65 6.35 2.20
N LYS A 68 5.18 6.54 3.45
CA LYS A 68 5.95 7.30 4.45
C LYS A 68 7.28 6.65 4.77
N LEU A 69 7.32 5.31 4.87
CA LEU A 69 8.54 4.55 5.16
C LEU A 69 9.60 4.76 4.07
N VAL A 70 9.25 4.57 2.79
CA VAL A 70 10.20 4.71 1.69
C VAL A 70 10.56 6.17 1.40
N GLN A 71 9.62 7.10 1.61
CA GLN A 71 9.89 8.53 1.51
C GLN A 71 10.92 8.96 2.56
N ALA A 72 10.72 8.58 3.82
CA ALA A 72 11.67 8.86 4.90
C ALA A 72 13.03 8.18 4.67
N ALA A 73 13.06 7.07 3.94
CA ALA A 73 14.29 6.38 3.57
C ALA A 73 15.07 7.06 2.43
N GLY A 74 14.49 8.04 1.72
CA GLY A 74 15.17 8.82 0.67
C GLY A 74 14.82 8.43 -0.77
N ALA A 75 13.65 7.83 -1.00
CA ALA A 75 13.19 7.53 -2.36
C ALA A 75 12.98 8.82 -3.18
N SER A 76 13.45 8.80 -4.44
CA SER A 76 13.33 9.91 -5.40
C SER A 76 11.91 10.11 -5.93
N TYR A 77 11.10 9.04 -5.96
CA TYR A 77 9.68 9.12 -6.29
C TYR A 77 8.86 8.12 -5.49
N VAL A 78 7.73 8.58 -4.92
CA VAL A 78 6.79 7.75 -4.15
C VAL A 78 5.36 8.09 -4.54
N ALA A 79 4.58 7.06 -4.88
CA ALA A 79 3.16 7.19 -5.16
C ALA A 79 2.35 6.02 -4.61
N ARG A 80 1.06 6.25 -4.32
CA ARG A 80 0.08 5.20 -3.95
C ARG A 80 -1.19 5.38 -4.75
N TYR A 81 -1.67 4.30 -5.36
CA TYR A 81 -2.98 4.26 -5.98
C TYR A 81 -3.63 2.89 -5.77
N SER A 82 -4.96 2.87 -5.83
CA SER A 82 -5.73 1.62 -5.86
C SER A 82 -5.83 1.07 -7.28
N VAL A 83 -6.09 -0.25 -7.39
CA VAL A 83 -6.43 -0.87 -8.68
C VAL A 83 -7.67 -0.29 -9.34
N THR A 84 -8.53 0.43 -8.59
CA THR A 84 -9.72 1.10 -9.13
C THR A 84 -9.39 2.48 -9.74
N GLN A 85 -8.23 3.06 -9.45
CA GLN A 85 -7.74 4.32 -10.02
C GLN A 85 -6.84 4.07 -11.24
N VAL A 86 -7.36 3.34 -12.24
CA VAL A 86 -6.58 2.79 -13.37
C VAL A 86 -5.77 3.86 -14.12
N VAL A 87 -6.36 5.03 -14.39
CA VAL A 87 -5.70 6.11 -15.15
C VAL A 87 -4.52 6.69 -14.36
N SER A 88 -4.74 7.08 -13.10
CA SER A 88 -3.70 7.66 -12.25
C SER A 88 -2.59 6.65 -11.95
N LEU A 89 -2.95 5.40 -11.66
CA LEU A 89 -1.98 4.34 -11.44
C LEU A 89 -1.09 4.11 -12.67
N LYS A 90 -1.65 4.08 -13.87
CA LYS A 90 -0.90 3.93 -15.12
C LYS A 90 0.09 5.08 -15.32
N GLU A 91 -0.32 6.33 -15.09
CA GLU A 91 0.57 7.48 -15.23
C GLU A 91 1.66 7.50 -14.14
N ALA A 92 1.33 7.12 -12.91
CA ALA A 92 2.30 7.00 -11.82
C ALA A 92 3.38 5.95 -12.10
N VAL A 93 2.99 4.80 -12.68
CA VAL A 93 3.96 3.76 -13.09
C VAL A 93 4.87 4.27 -14.21
N LYS A 94 4.33 4.95 -15.22
CA LYS A 94 5.16 5.56 -16.27
C LYS A 94 6.17 6.55 -15.69
N LYS A 95 5.71 7.45 -14.82
CA LYS A 95 6.55 8.46 -14.17
C LYS A 95 7.63 7.83 -13.29
N ALA A 96 7.29 6.77 -12.55
CA ALA A 96 8.26 6.03 -11.75
C ALA A 96 9.37 5.39 -12.59
N MET A 97 9.04 4.90 -13.80
CA MET A 97 10.01 4.30 -14.73
C MET A 97 10.85 5.34 -15.47
N SER A 98 10.35 6.57 -15.64
CA SER A 98 11.11 7.67 -16.28
C SER A 98 11.91 8.52 -15.29
N THR A 99 11.67 8.36 -14.00
CA THR A 99 12.41 9.07 -12.95
C THR A 99 13.67 8.28 -12.61
N ARG A 100 14.82 8.97 -12.66
CA ARG A 100 16.10 8.41 -12.26
C ARG A 100 16.16 8.29 -10.72
N GLY A 101 16.73 7.19 -10.25
CA GLY A 101 16.90 6.93 -8.81
C GLY A 101 15.92 5.88 -8.29
N PHE A 102 15.80 5.78 -6.97
CA PHE A 102 14.92 4.78 -6.36
C PHE A 102 13.48 5.27 -6.37
N THR A 103 12.60 4.54 -7.05
CA THR A 103 11.18 4.90 -7.18
C THR A 103 10.27 3.81 -6.64
N PHE A 104 9.19 4.19 -5.98
CA PHE A 104 8.27 3.28 -5.32
C PHE A 104 6.81 3.61 -5.65
N VAL A 105 6.08 2.63 -6.16
CA VAL A 105 4.63 2.72 -6.41
C VAL A 105 3.92 1.66 -5.59
N GLU A 106 3.13 2.09 -4.62
CA GLU A 106 2.24 1.23 -3.86
C GLU A 106 0.90 1.08 -4.60
N VAL A 107 0.53 -0.17 -4.87
CA VAL A 107 -0.71 -0.54 -5.55
C VAL A 107 -1.59 -1.29 -4.58
N LEU A 108 -2.69 -0.66 -4.14
CA LEU A 108 -3.67 -1.33 -3.27
C LEU A 108 -4.45 -2.33 -4.13
N SER A 109 -4.19 -3.61 -3.91
CA SER A 109 -4.69 -4.73 -4.71
C SER A 109 -5.36 -5.76 -3.78
N PRO A 110 -6.69 -5.78 -3.68
CA PRO A 110 -7.38 -6.61 -2.69
C PRO A 110 -7.18 -8.11 -2.94
N CYS A 111 -7.15 -8.91 -1.87
CA CYS A 111 -7.10 -10.38 -1.95
C CYS A 111 -8.42 -10.99 -1.43
N PRO A 112 -9.38 -11.34 -2.31
CA PRO A 112 -10.66 -11.92 -1.89
C PRO A 112 -10.52 -13.24 -1.14
N THR A 113 -9.62 -14.12 -1.59
CA THR A 113 -9.49 -15.49 -1.08
C THR A 113 -9.01 -15.55 0.37
N GLN A 114 -8.03 -14.71 0.73
CA GLN A 114 -7.43 -14.76 2.07
C GLN A 114 -7.86 -13.60 2.97
N PHE A 115 -7.87 -12.36 2.45
CA PHE A 115 -8.27 -11.19 3.24
C PHE A 115 -9.79 -11.04 3.27
N GLY A 116 -10.44 -11.04 2.10
CA GLY A 116 -11.88 -10.86 1.96
C GLY A 116 -12.69 -11.86 2.79
N ARG A 117 -12.41 -13.15 2.58
CA ARG A 117 -13.06 -14.26 3.29
C ARG A 117 -12.95 -14.18 4.82
N ARG A 118 -11.83 -13.69 5.36
CA ARG A 118 -11.61 -13.60 6.82
C ARG A 118 -12.19 -12.34 7.44
N ASN A 119 -12.29 -11.27 6.65
CA ASN A 119 -12.78 -9.97 7.09
C ASN A 119 -14.24 -9.73 6.68
N ARG A 120 -15.00 -10.82 6.44
CA ARG A 120 -16.45 -10.83 6.22
C ARG A 120 -16.91 -9.97 5.04
N TYR A 121 -16.14 -9.97 3.95
CA TYR A 121 -16.62 -9.47 2.68
C TYR A 121 -17.47 -10.54 2.00
N ASP A 122 -18.68 -10.17 1.56
CA ASP A 122 -19.62 -11.09 0.91
C ASP A 122 -19.18 -11.45 -0.51
N ALA A 123 -18.65 -10.48 -1.27
CA ALA A 123 -18.14 -10.70 -2.61
C ALA A 123 -16.84 -9.91 -2.90
N PRO A 124 -16.03 -10.35 -3.90
CA PRO A 124 -14.88 -9.58 -4.38
C PRO A 124 -15.22 -8.14 -4.79
N ALA A 125 -16.43 -7.92 -5.31
CA ALA A 125 -16.91 -6.60 -5.70
C ALA A 125 -17.08 -5.64 -4.49
N ASP A 126 -17.43 -6.16 -3.31
CA ASP A 126 -17.51 -5.36 -2.08
C ASP A 126 -16.16 -4.78 -1.72
N MET A 127 -15.08 -5.56 -1.87
CA MET A 127 -13.73 -5.10 -1.59
C MET A 127 -13.32 -3.94 -2.52
N LEU A 128 -13.71 -4.01 -3.79
CA LEU A 128 -13.45 -2.93 -4.75
C LEU A 128 -14.26 -1.68 -4.41
N ARG A 129 -15.53 -1.83 -4.00
CA ARG A 129 -16.34 -0.71 -3.49
C ARG A 129 -15.71 -0.05 -2.27
N THR A 130 -15.31 -0.84 -1.27
CA THR A 130 -14.63 -0.32 -0.08
C THR A 130 -13.35 0.41 -0.43
N LEU A 131 -12.55 -0.09 -1.39
CA LEU A 131 -11.37 0.64 -1.85
C LEU A 131 -11.73 2.00 -2.47
N MET A 132 -12.74 2.06 -3.33
CA MET A 132 -13.20 3.33 -3.92
C MET A 132 -13.70 4.31 -2.86
N GLU A 133 -14.41 3.84 -1.84
CA GLU A 133 -14.95 4.67 -0.75
C GLU A 133 -13.88 5.11 0.25
N SER A 134 -12.85 4.28 0.46
CA SER A 134 -11.81 4.53 1.46
C SER A 134 -10.65 5.35 0.90
N CYS A 135 -10.44 5.37 -0.42
CA CYS A 135 -9.38 6.15 -1.04
C CYS A 135 -9.78 7.62 -1.14
N VAL A 136 -8.87 8.51 -0.72
CA VAL A 136 -9.00 9.97 -0.88
C VAL A 136 -7.73 10.48 -1.55
N ALA A 137 -7.86 11.39 -2.51
CA ALA A 137 -6.70 11.97 -3.19
C ALA A 137 -5.95 12.94 -2.26
N VAL A 138 -4.62 12.99 -2.33
CA VAL A 138 -3.81 13.86 -1.47
C VAL A 138 -4.18 15.34 -1.61
N GLU A 139 -4.61 15.76 -2.80
CA GLU A 139 -5.07 17.11 -3.11
C GLU A 139 -6.43 17.46 -2.47
N GLU A 140 -7.21 16.45 -2.09
CA GLU A 140 -8.50 16.61 -1.42
C GLU A 140 -8.36 16.63 0.10
N VAL A 141 -7.25 16.13 0.65
CA VAL A 141 -7.01 16.03 2.10
C VAL A 141 -7.08 17.40 2.77
N GLU A 142 -6.55 18.45 2.15
CA GLU A 142 -6.56 19.82 2.70
C GLU A 142 -7.97 20.42 2.85
N ARG A 143 -8.94 19.88 2.09
CA ARG A 143 -10.34 20.34 2.09
C ARG A 143 -11.20 19.59 3.10
N LEU A 144 -10.66 18.56 3.73
CA LEU A 144 -11.36 17.68 4.65
C LEU A 144 -10.95 17.96 6.09
N SER A 145 -11.86 17.69 7.03
CA SER A 145 -11.51 17.71 8.45
C SER A 145 -10.57 16.54 8.78
N ALA A 146 -9.74 16.71 9.81
CA ALA A 146 -8.87 15.63 10.28
C ALA A 146 -9.64 14.34 10.60
N GLU A 147 -10.86 14.47 11.13
CA GLU A 147 -11.72 13.31 11.43
C GLU A 147 -12.20 12.60 10.15
N ALA A 148 -12.50 13.34 9.08
CA ALA A 148 -12.91 12.75 7.81
C ALA A 148 -11.79 11.97 7.10
N VAL A 149 -10.53 12.27 7.43
CA VAL A 149 -9.34 11.64 6.82
C VAL A 149 -8.83 10.45 7.63
N LYS A 150 -9.15 10.38 8.93
CA LYS A 150 -8.57 9.44 9.90
C LYS A 150 -8.60 7.98 9.45
N ASP A 151 -9.69 7.54 8.84
CA ASP A 151 -9.90 6.15 8.39
C ASP A 151 -9.80 6.01 6.85
N LYS A 152 -9.26 7.02 6.17
CA LYS A 152 -9.09 7.03 4.72
C LYS A 152 -7.68 6.62 4.32
N ILE A 153 -7.58 5.98 3.17
CA ILE A 153 -6.31 5.68 2.53
C ILE A 153 -5.99 6.84 1.58
N ILE A 154 -5.00 7.63 1.94
CA ILE A 154 -4.55 8.74 1.09
C ILE A 154 -3.85 8.14 -0.13
N THR A 155 -4.28 8.55 -1.33
CA THR A 155 -3.73 8.15 -2.64
C THR A 155 -3.21 9.38 -3.36
N GLY A 156 -2.23 9.22 -4.23
CA GLY A 156 -1.55 10.34 -4.88
C GLY A 156 -0.05 10.13 -5.00
N GLU A 157 0.64 11.18 -5.41
CA GLU A 157 2.09 11.29 -5.36
C GLU A 157 2.51 11.97 -4.05
N PHE A 158 3.52 11.44 -3.36
CA PHE A 158 3.92 11.93 -2.03
C PHE A 158 5.25 12.66 -2.03
N THR A 159 6.13 12.37 -2.99
CA THR A 159 7.38 13.10 -3.20
C THR A 159 7.13 14.32 -4.07
N HIS A 160 7.30 15.50 -3.49
CA HIS A 160 7.58 16.70 -4.27
C HIS A 160 9.09 16.63 -4.59
N GLY A 161 9.45 16.69 -5.87
CA GLY A 161 10.84 16.85 -6.27
C GLY A 161 11.43 18.16 -5.76
#